data_AF-A0A7Y3GSX0-F1
#
_entry.id   AF-A0A7Y3GSX0-F1
#
_cell.length_a   1.000
_cell.length_b   1.000
_cell.length_c   1.000
_cell.angle_alpha   90.00
_cell.angle_beta   90.00
_cell.angle_gamma   90.00
#
_symmetry.space_group_name_H-M   'P 1'
#
loop_
_entity.id
_entity.type
_entity.pdbx_description
1 polymer ?
#
loop_
_entity_poly.entity_id
_entity_poly.type
_entity_poly.pdbx_seq_one_letter_code
_entity_poly.pdbx_strand_id
1 'polypeptide(L)'
;SKMSVVIPVIFGIIIYKESLGYQKIIGVLLALVAVYLTSVTPKSEARLSRHIYLPLLLFLGSGVIDTSIKYFAPPDNIQLFSATIFGFAFVIGILVLILKRKKQARIKPSVVLFGILLGIINYGSIYFLLKALNVQNAESSVIFTVNNVGIVALSTITGLLIFSEKISFKNWIGISLAMISILLVTTL
;
A
#
# COMPACT_ATOMS: atom_id res chain seq x y z
N SER A 1 -3.79 6.83 6.38
CA SER A 1 -3.95 5.38 6.07
C SER A 1 -2.67 4.64 5.75
N LYS A 2 -1.48 5.14 6.11
CA LYS A 2 -0.19 4.57 5.68
C LYS A 2 0.47 3.61 6.69
N MET A 3 -0.10 3.48 7.89
CA MET A 3 0.37 2.54 8.93
C MET A 3 0.19 1.05 8.55
N SER A 4 -0.42 0.75 7.39
CA SER A 4 -0.69 -0.60 6.83
C SER A 4 0.52 -1.51 6.65
N VAL A 5 1.73 -0.94 6.66
CA VAL A 5 2.99 -1.67 6.42
C VAL A 5 3.28 -2.69 7.51
N VAL A 6 2.75 -2.52 8.73
CA VAL A 6 3.11 -3.35 9.88
C VAL A 6 2.60 -4.80 9.76
N ILE A 7 1.40 -5.08 9.20
CA ILE A 7 0.89 -6.46 9.10
C ILE A 7 1.59 -7.30 8.04
N PRO A 8 1.72 -6.90 6.75
CA PRO A 8 2.35 -7.73 5.72
C PRO A 8 3.75 -8.18 6.14
N VAL A 9 4.43 -7.30 6.88
CA VAL A 9 5.75 -7.55 7.44
C VAL A 9 5.70 -8.53 8.61
N ILE A 10 4.83 -8.35 9.60
CA ILE A 10 4.67 -9.32 10.71
C ILE A 10 4.17 -10.69 10.21
N PHE A 11 3.24 -10.71 9.25
CA PHE A 11 2.74 -11.94 8.63
C PHE A 11 3.82 -12.62 7.77
N GLY A 12 4.62 -11.84 7.03
CA GLY A 12 5.83 -12.31 6.34
C GLY A 12 6.77 -13.06 7.29
N ILE A 13 7.00 -12.47 8.47
CA ILE A 13 7.89 -13.01 9.51
C ILE A 13 7.34 -14.30 10.15
N ILE A 14 6.05 -14.31 10.52
CA ILE A 14 5.46 -15.40 11.31
C ILE A 14 5.04 -16.59 10.43
N ILE A 15 4.45 -16.33 9.24
CA ILE A 15 3.85 -17.38 8.41
C ILE A 15 4.85 -18.01 7.46
N TYR A 16 5.74 -17.23 6.84
CA TYR A 16 6.64 -17.77 5.82
C TYR A 16 7.91 -18.39 6.37
N LYS A 17 8.15 -18.32 7.69
CA LYS A 17 9.36 -18.83 8.36
C LYS A 17 10.63 -18.46 7.58
N GLU A 18 10.62 -17.29 6.92
CA GLU A 18 11.79 -16.79 6.20
C GLU A 18 12.91 -16.66 7.23
N SER A 19 14.11 -17.14 6.90
CA SER A 19 15.29 -16.99 7.75
C SER A 19 15.66 -15.51 7.79
N LEU A 20 14.94 -14.76 8.61
CA LEU A 20 15.12 -13.34 8.76
C LEU A 20 16.39 -13.13 9.53
N GLY A 21 17.48 -12.95 8.79
CA GLY A 21 18.71 -12.43 9.37
C GLY A 21 18.39 -11.15 10.14
N TYR A 22 19.10 -10.92 11.25
CA TYR A 22 18.90 -9.79 12.15
C TYR A 22 18.77 -8.43 11.42
N GLN A 23 19.45 -8.27 10.28
CA GLN A 23 19.36 -7.07 9.43
C GLN A 23 17.98 -6.82 8.82
N LYS A 24 17.24 -7.86 8.40
CA LYS A 24 15.88 -7.71 7.85
C LYS A 24 14.89 -7.25 8.92
N ILE A 25 15.03 -7.79 10.13
CA ILE A 25 14.21 -7.39 11.29
C ILE A 25 14.45 -5.90 11.61
N ILE A 26 15.71 -5.47 11.61
CA ILE A 26 16.06 -4.06 11.84
C ILE A 26 15.49 -3.17 10.73
N GLY A 27 15.65 -3.56 9.45
CA GLY A 27 15.12 -2.81 8.31
C GLY A 27 13.60 -2.64 8.38
N VAL A 28 12.89 -3.70 8.75
CA VAL A 28 11.45 -3.71 9.02
C VAL A 28 11.08 -2.74 10.14
N LEU A 29 11.74 -2.80 11.29
CA LEU A 29 11.43 -1.93 12.42
C LEU A 29 11.65 -0.46 12.05
N LEU A 30 12.72 -0.17 11.30
CA LEU A 30 13.00 1.16 10.75
C LEU A 30 11.90 1.62 9.80
N ALA A 31 11.34 0.75 8.95
CA ALA A 31 10.19 1.07 8.09
C ALA A 31 8.98 1.53 8.93
N LEU A 32 8.69 0.84 10.03
CA LEU A 32 7.55 1.19 10.88
C LEU A 32 7.73 2.57 11.51
N VAL A 33 8.92 2.84 12.03
CA VAL A 33 9.28 4.15 12.60
C VAL A 33 9.23 5.25 11.54
N ALA A 34 9.73 4.98 10.33
CA ALA A 34 9.71 5.90 9.21
C ALA A 34 8.27 6.29 8.81
N VAL A 35 7.40 5.30 8.67
CA VAL A 35 5.98 5.50 8.33
C VAL A 35 5.26 6.30 9.41
N TYR A 36 5.56 6.04 10.68
CA TYR A 36 5.02 6.82 11.79
C TYR A 36 5.47 8.28 11.70
N LEU A 37 6.78 8.54 11.62
CA LEU A 37 7.33 9.90 11.59
C LEU A 37 6.89 10.71 10.37
N THR A 38 6.77 10.07 9.21
CA THR A 38 6.22 10.72 8.00
C THR A 38 4.73 11.04 8.12
N SER A 39 3.98 10.32 8.95
CA SER A 39 2.54 10.52 9.14
C SER A 39 2.19 11.53 10.23
N VAL A 40 3.15 11.94 11.08
CA VAL A 40 2.94 12.95 12.13
C VAL A 40 2.87 14.34 11.51
N THR A 41 1.74 15.02 11.67
CA THR A 41 1.57 16.43 11.29
C THR A 41 1.55 17.35 12.52
N PRO A 42 2.22 18.51 12.49
CA PRO A 42 2.40 19.38 13.66
C PRO A 42 1.11 20.04 14.18
N LYS A 43 -0.01 19.98 13.45
CA LYS A 43 -1.32 20.54 13.86
C LYS A 43 -2.37 19.48 14.19
N SER A 44 -2.00 18.20 14.25
CA SER A 44 -2.93 17.15 14.63
C SER A 44 -2.99 17.04 16.15
N GLU A 45 -3.82 17.86 16.81
CA GLU A 45 -4.47 17.41 18.04
C GLU A 45 -5.34 16.21 17.67
N ALA A 46 -4.73 15.03 17.62
CA ALA A 46 -5.42 13.78 17.38
C ALA A 46 -6.27 13.51 18.62
N ARG A 47 -7.46 14.12 18.71
CA ARG A 47 -8.53 13.56 19.52
C ARG A 47 -8.67 12.12 19.05
N LEU A 48 -8.40 11.18 19.95
CA LEU A 48 -8.58 9.76 19.72
C LEU A 48 -10.05 9.54 19.38
N SER A 49 -10.38 9.68 18.10
CA SER A 49 -11.74 9.68 17.60
C SER A 49 -12.31 8.30 17.83
N ARG A 50 -13.61 8.22 18.12
CA ARG A 50 -14.42 6.99 18.21
C ARG A 50 -14.29 6.05 17.00
N HIS A 51 -13.59 6.48 15.95
CA HIS A 51 -13.38 5.82 14.67
C HIS A 51 -11.96 5.24 14.48
N ILE A 52 -11.17 5.05 15.55
CA ILE A 52 -9.84 4.41 15.45
C ILE A 52 -9.89 2.98 14.89
N TYR A 53 -11.06 2.33 14.97
CA TYR A 53 -11.31 1.04 14.33
C TYR A 53 -11.25 1.09 12.80
N LEU A 54 -11.50 2.24 12.15
CA LEU A 54 -11.47 2.36 10.69
C LEU A 54 -10.04 2.21 10.13
N PRO A 55 -9.02 2.95 10.64
CA PRO A 55 -7.63 2.67 10.30
C PRO A 55 -7.21 1.23 10.60
N LEU A 56 -7.66 0.66 11.73
CA LEU A 56 -7.32 -0.72 12.12
C LEU A 56 -7.95 -1.76 11.17
N LEU A 57 -9.19 -1.54 10.72
CA LEU A 57 -9.87 -2.39 9.77
C LEU A 57 -9.22 -2.32 8.38
N LEU A 58 -8.85 -1.11 7.93
CA LEU A 58 -8.10 -0.92 6.69
C LEU A 58 -6.72 -1.60 6.75
N PHE A 59 -6.07 -1.49 7.90
CA PHE A 59 -4.79 -2.11 8.21
C PHE A 59 -4.86 -3.64 8.13
N LEU A 60 -5.85 -4.25 8.81
CA LEU A 60 -6.10 -5.70 8.77
C LEU A 60 -6.51 -6.15 7.36
N GLY A 61 -7.42 -5.44 6.71
CA GLY A 61 -7.90 -5.76 5.37
C GLY A 61 -6.78 -5.76 4.32
N SER A 62 -5.89 -4.75 4.36
CA SER A 62 -4.73 -4.67 3.47
C SER A 62 -3.77 -5.84 3.67
N GLY A 63 -3.48 -6.21 4.92
CA GLY A 63 -2.62 -7.36 5.21
C GLY A 63 -3.21 -8.69 4.72
N VAL A 64 -4.52 -8.87 4.89
CA VAL A 64 -5.25 -10.02 4.35
C VAL A 64 -5.19 -10.04 2.83
N ILE A 65 -5.39 -8.90 2.17
CA ILE A 65 -5.33 -8.78 0.70
C ILE A 65 -3.92 -9.13 0.20
N ASP A 66 -2.87 -8.51 0.74
CA ASP A 66 -1.48 -8.75 0.31
C ASP A 66 -1.06 -10.22 0.50
N THR A 67 -1.43 -10.82 1.63
CA THR A 67 -1.17 -12.23 1.91
C THR A 67 -1.95 -13.14 0.96
N SER A 68 -3.23 -12.82 0.71
CA SER A 68 -4.07 -13.59 -0.21
C SER A 68 -3.56 -13.51 -1.64
N ILE A 69 -3.08 -12.35 -2.08
CA ILE A 69 -2.47 -12.17 -3.40
C ILE A 69 -1.24 -13.07 -3.52
N LYS A 70 -0.34 -13.09 -2.53
CA LYS A 70 0.83 -13.98 -2.57
C LYS A 70 0.45 -15.46 -2.59
N TYR A 71 -0.57 -15.86 -1.82
CA TYR A 71 -0.95 -17.27 -1.67
C TYR A 71 -1.78 -17.81 -2.84
N PHE A 72 -2.69 -17.01 -3.39
CA PHE A 72 -3.65 -17.44 -4.41
C PHE A 72 -3.29 -16.99 -5.83
N ALA A 73 -2.32 -16.09 -6.03
CA ALA A 73 -1.96 -15.67 -7.38
C ALA A 73 -1.19 -16.78 -8.12
N PRO A 74 -1.72 -17.29 -9.24
CA PRO A 74 -1.03 -18.27 -10.06
C PRO A 74 0.18 -17.61 -10.75
N PRO A 75 1.39 -18.22 -10.70
CA PRO A 75 2.60 -17.67 -11.32
C PRO A 75 2.43 -17.45 -12.83
N ASP A 76 1.77 -18.39 -13.50
CA ASP A 76 1.66 -18.42 -14.97
C ASP A 76 0.50 -17.57 -15.52
N ASN A 77 -0.39 -17.08 -14.64
CA ASN A 77 -1.65 -16.43 -15.05
C ASN A 77 -1.93 -15.11 -14.31
N ILE A 78 -0.88 -14.34 -13.99
CA ILE A 78 -0.96 -13.04 -13.31
C ILE A 78 -1.97 -12.08 -13.97
N GLN A 79 -2.02 -12.10 -15.30
CA GLN A 79 -2.90 -11.25 -16.12
C GLN A 79 -4.37 -11.61 -15.87
N LEU A 80 -4.69 -12.90 -15.92
CA LEU A 80 -6.04 -13.42 -15.72
C LEU A 80 -6.49 -13.23 -14.27
N PHE A 81 -5.59 -13.41 -13.30
CA PHE A 81 -5.86 -13.14 -11.89
C PHE A 81 -6.19 -11.66 -11.64
N SER A 82 -5.38 -10.75 -12.19
CA SER A 82 -5.59 -9.31 -12.06
C SER A 82 -6.88 -8.86 -12.77
N ALA A 83 -7.16 -9.40 -13.96
CA ALA A 83 -8.40 -9.15 -14.68
C ALA A 83 -9.63 -9.63 -13.89
N THR A 84 -9.53 -10.78 -13.20
CA THR A 84 -10.60 -11.32 -12.36
C THR A 84 -10.89 -10.42 -11.17
N ILE A 85 -9.85 -9.94 -10.46
CA ILE A 85 -10.01 -8.98 -9.35
C ILE A 85 -10.73 -7.71 -9.83
N PHE A 86 -10.31 -7.15 -10.95
CA PHE A 86 -10.94 -5.95 -11.51
C PHE A 86 -12.35 -6.22 -12.05
N GLY A 87 -12.61 -7.42 -12.57
CA GLY A 87 -13.94 -7.87 -12.96
C GLY A 87 -14.90 -7.91 -11.78
N PHE A 88 -14.49 -8.51 -10.65
CA PHE A 88 -15.28 -8.48 -9.42
C PHE A 88 -15.47 -7.05 -8.90
N ALA A 89 -14.43 -6.22 -8.89
CA ALA A 89 -14.53 -4.82 -8.49
C ALA A 89 -15.53 -4.04 -9.36
N PHE A 90 -15.56 -4.31 -10.67
CA PHE A 90 -16.52 -3.73 -11.60
C PHE A 90 -17.96 -4.16 -11.31
N VAL A 91 -18.19 -5.47 -11.11
CA VAL A 91 -19.52 -6.01 -10.76
C VAL A 91 -20.03 -5.42 -9.44
N ILE A 92 -19.18 -5.41 -8.40
CA ILE A 92 -19.51 -4.81 -7.11
C ILE A 92 -19.80 -3.31 -7.27
N GLY A 93 -18.98 -2.60 -8.05
CA GLY A 93 -19.17 -1.19 -8.37
C GLY A 93 -20.52 -0.91 -9.01
N ILE A 94 -20.92 -1.71 -10.01
CA ILE A 94 -22.24 -1.62 -10.65
C ILE A 94 -23.35 -1.90 -9.64
N LEU A 95 -23.24 -2.97 -8.85
CA LEU A 95 -24.25 -3.30 -7.84
C LEU A 95 -24.44 -2.14 -6.84
N VAL A 96 -23.35 -1.55 -6.35
CA VAL A 96 -23.39 -0.38 -5.46
C VAL A 96 -24.05 0.81 -6.14
N LEU A 97 -23.77 1.06 -7.43
CA LEU A 97 -24.41 2.14 -8.19
C LEU A 97 -25.92 1.93 -8.33
N ILE A 98 -26.35 0.71 -8.65
CA ILE A 98 -27.77 0.34 -8.77
C ILE A 98 -28.47 0.50 -7.41
N LEU A 99 -27.89 -0.04 -6.34
CA LEU A 99 -28.45 0.00 -4.98
C LEU A 99 -28.51 1.41 -4.42
N LYS A 100 -27.51 2.27 -4.70
CA LYS A 100 -27.49 3.65 -4.19
C LYS A 100 -28.46 4.59 -4.90
N ARG A 101 -29.08 4.17 -6.02
CA ARG A 101 -30.18 4.84 -6.74
C ARG A 101 -30.22 6.36 -6.54
N LYS A 102 -29.10 7.07 -6.75
CA LYS A 102 -29.10 8.54 -6.70
C LYS A 102 -29.80 9.01 -7.96
N LYS A 103 -31.06 9.41 -7.82
CA LYS A 103 -31.95 9.88 -8.90
C LYS A 103 -31.37 10.99 -9.80
N GLN A 104 -30.18 11.53 -9.51
CA GLN A 104 -29.55 12.64 -10.24
C GLN A 104 -28.01 12.55 -10.29
N ALA A 105 -27.39 11.37 -10.23
CA ALA A 105 -25.96 11.27 -10.49
C ALA A 105 -25.69 11.44 -12.00
N ARG A 106 -25.64 12.69 -12.49
CA ARG A 106 -25.14 12.98 -13.84
C ARG A 106 -23.67 12.56 -13.89
N ILE A 107 -23.40 11.40 -14.48
CA ILE A 107 -22.04 10.93 -14.72
C ILE A 107 -21.41 11.89 -15.73
N LYS A 108 -20.50 12.74 -15.27
CA LYS A 108 -19.75 13.63 -16.15
C LYS A 108 -18.74 12.82 -16.95
N PRO A 109 -18.53 13.10 -18.25
CA PRO A 109 -17.50 12.43 -19.05
C PRO A 109 -16.10 12.51 -18.43
N SER A 110 -15.77 13.62 -17.76
CA SER A 110 -14.51 13.78 -17.04
C SER A 110 -14.35 12.76 -15.90
N VAL A 111 -15.41 12.42 -15.17
CA VAL A 111 -15.38 11.42 -14.10
C VAL A 111 -15.11 10.03 -14.67
N VAL A 112 -15.68 9.73 -15.84
CA VAL A 112 -15.40 8.46 -16.54
C VAL A 112 -13.95 8.42 -16.99
N LEU A 113 -13.44 9.49 -17.60
CA LEU A 113 -12.04 9.55 -18.05
C LEU A 113 -11.04 9.38 -16.89
N PHE A 114 -11.20 10.14 -15.81
CA PHE A 114 -10.34 10.00 -14.63
C PHE A 114 -10.50 8.63 -13.95
N GLY A 115 -11.72 8.06 -13.97
CA GLY A 115 -11.96 6.70 -13.49
C GLY A 115 -11.23 5.64 -14.30
N ILE A 116 -11.24 5.75 -15.63
CA ILE A 116 -10.50 4.85 -16.53
C ILE A 116 -8.99 4.99 -16.30
N LEU A 117 -8.45 6.22 -16.28
CA LEU A 117 -7.03 6.46 -16.02
C LEU A 117 -6.60 5.89 -14.67
N LEU A 118 -7.39 6.14 -13.62
CA LEU A 118 -7.13 5.59 -12.30
C LEU A 118 -7.19 4.07 -12.30
N GLY A 119 -8.13 3.46 -13.03
CA GLY A 119 -8.23 2.01 -13.21
C GLY A 119 -7.00 1.41 -13.87
N ILE A 120 -6.51 2.03 -14.95
CA ILE A 120 -5.30 1.61 -15.66
C ILE A 120 -4.08 1.65 -14.74
N ILE A 121 -3.89 2.74 -14.00
CA ILE A 121 -2.78 2.90 -13.05
C ILE A 121 -2.86 1.83 -11.95
N ASN A 122 -4.05 1.56 -11.40
CA ASN A 122 -4.22 0.54 -10.36
C ASN A 122 -3.99 -0.88 -10.91
N TYR A 123 -4.43 -1.17 -12.13
CA TYR A 123 -4.15 -2.46 -12.78
C TYR A 123 -2.66 -2.65 -12.97
N GLY A 124 -1.95 -1.62 -13.45
CA GLY A 124 -0.49 -1.64 -13.57
C GLY A 124 0.18 -1.91 -12.22
N SER A 125 -0.25 -1.23 -11.16
CA SER A 125 0.29 -1.42 -9.80
C SER A 125 0.23 -2.87 -9.34
N ILE A 126 -0.95 -3.52 -9.40
CA ILE A 126 -1.07 -4.91 -8.96
C ILE A 126 -0.33 -5.88 -9.91
N TYR A 127 -0.36 -5.62 -11.22
CA TYR A 127 0.33 -6.45 -12.20
C TYR A 127 1.85 -6.45 -11.97
N PHE A 128 2.46 -5.28 -11.77
CA PHE A 128 3.89 -5.17 -11.50
C PHE A 128 4.27 -5.71 -10.12
N LEU A 129 3.41 -5.54 -9.10
CA LEU A 129 3.62 -6.16 -7.79
C LEU A 129 3.65 -7.69 -7.90
N LEU A 130 2.67 -8.28 -8.59
CA LEU A 130 2.62 -9.71 -8.83
C LEU A 130 3.79 -10.21 -9.67
N LYS A 131 4.21 -9.44 -10.67
CA LYS A 131 5.39 -9.76 -11.47
C LYS A 131 6.66 -9.75 -10.61
N ALA A 132 6.81 -8.78 -9.71
CA ALA A 132 7.92 -8.72 -8.77
C ALA A 132 7.91 -9.92 -7.81
N LEU A 133 6.74 -10.30 -7.28
CA LEU A 133 6.59 -11.47 -6.39
C LEU A 133 6.93 -12.81 -7.05
N ASN A 134 6.90 -12.89 -8.39
CA ASN A 134 7.22 -14.10 -9.15
C ASN A 134 8.67 -14.13 -9.69
N VAL A 135 9.50 -13.12 -9.39
CA VAL A 135 10.92 -13.14 -9.75
C VAL A 135 11.65 -14.18 -8.90
N GLN A 136 12.39 -15.09 -9.56
CA GLN A 136 13.18 -16.11 -8.87
C GLN A 136 14.20 -15.44 -7.92
N ASN A 137 14.32 -15.95 -6.70
CA ASN A 137 15.16 -15.44 -5.61
C ASN A 137 14.72 -14.11 -4.97
N ALA A 138 13.58 -13.54 -5.34
CA ALA A 138 13.07 -12.35 -4.68
C ALA A 138 12.22 -12.71 -3.46
N GLU A 139 12.64 -12.26 -2.27
CA GLU A 139 11.86 -12.47 -1.06
C GLU A 139 10.65 -11.54 -1.02
N SER A 140 9.48 -12.10 -0.70
CA SER A 140 8.25 -11.32 -0.72
C SER A 140 8.22 -10.26 0.39
N SER A 141 8.86 -10.53 1.53
CA SER A 141 9.01 -9.56 2.62
C SER A 141 9.73 -8.29 2.15
N VAL A 142 10.78 -8.44 1.33
CA VAL A 142 11.50 -7.34 0.69
C VAL A 142 10.58 -6.57 -0.25
N ILE A 143 9.91 -7.27 -1.17
CA ILE A 143 9.02 -6.65 -2.18
C ILE A 143 7.87 -5.88 -1.50
N PHE A 144 7.21 -6.49 -0.52
CA PHE A 144 6.12 -5.82 0.20
C PHE A 144 6.61 -4.63 1.01
N THR A 145 7.81 -4.71 1.60
CA THR A 145 8.41 -3.58 2.32
C THR A 145 8.72 -2.43 1.37
N VAL A 146 9.41 -2.71 0.26
CA VAL A 146 9.75 -1.71 -0.76
C VAL A 146 8.50 -1.07 -1.34
N ASN A 147 7.49 -1.87 -1.69
CA ASN A 147 6.24 -1.35 -2.25
C ASN A 147 5.52 -0.42 -1.25
N ASN A 148 5.28 -0.90 -0.03
CA ASN A 148 4.53 -0.14 0.97
C ASN A 148 5.29 1.11 1.45
N VAL A 149 6.56 0.97 1.83
CA VAL A 149 7.39 2.09 2.31
C VAL A 149 7.69 3.07 1.17
N GLY A 150 7.94 2.56 -0.04
CA GLY A 150 8.15 3.35 -1.23
C GLY A 150 6.94 4.21 -1.58
N ILE A 151 5.72 3.66 -1.54
CA ILE A 151 4.48 4.43 -1.71
C ILE A 151 4.40 5.55 -0.68
N VAL A 152 4.71 5.28 0.59
CA VAL A 152 4.70 6.30 1.66
C VAL A 152 5.69 7.41 1.39
N ALA A 153 6.94 7.07 1.09
CA ALA A 153 8.01 8.03 0.81
C ALA A 153 7.70 8.86 -0.44
N LEU A 154 7.42 8.21 -1.58
CA LEU A 154 7.13 8.87 -2.85
C LEU A 154 5.92 9.77 -2.74
N SER A 155 4.80 9.32 -2.18
CA SER A 155 3.62 10.19 -2.04
C SER A 155 3.85 11.38 -1.11
N THR A 156 4.77 11.27 -0.14
CA THR A 156 5.16 12.40 0.72
C THR A 156 6.03 13.40 -0.05
N ILE A 157 7.00 12.92 -0.82
CA ILE A 157 7.84 13.75 -1.69
C ILE A 157 7.01 14.42 -2.78
N THR A 158 6.16 13.67 -3.47
CA THR A 158 5.24 14.20 -4.50
C THR A 158 4.28 15.22 -3.90
N GLY A 159 3.74 14.97 -2.70
CA GLY A 159 2.92 15.94 -1.98
C GLY A 159 3.66 17.25 -1.72
N LEU A 160 4.92 17.16 -1.27
CA LEU A 160 5.78 18.31 -1.07
C LEU A 160 6.07 19.08 -2.38
N LEU A 161 6.40 18.39 -3.46
CA LEU A 161 6.75 19.02 -4.73
C LEU A 161 5.54 19.68 -5.42
N ILE A 162 4.38 19.03 -5.41
CA ILE A 162 3.19 19.51 -6.12
C ILE A 162 2.47 20.59 -5.30
N PHE A 163 2.34 20.41 -3.98
CA PHE A 163 1.56 21.31 -3.13
C PHE A 163 2.42 22.31 -2.35
N SER A 164 3.76 22.24 -2.48
CA SER A 164 4.71 23.10 -1.74
C SER A 164 4.46 23.12 -0.23
N GLU A 165 4.04 21.97 0.33
CA GLU A 165 3.72 21.86 1.74
C GLU A 165 4.98 22.01 2.62
N LYS A 166 4.88 22.83 3.67
CA LYS A 166 5.91 22.92 4.71
C LYS A 166 5.84 21.68 5.62
N ILE A 167 6.70 20.71 5.36
CA ILE A 167 6.84 19.52 6.20
C ILE A 167 7.70 19.81 7.44
N SER A 168 7.42 19.12 8.55
CA SER A 168 8.21 19.28 9.77
C SER A 168 9.54 18.53 9.67
N PHE A 169 10.51 18.91 10.51
CA PHE A 169 11.79 18.19 10.63
C PHE A 169 11.60 16.68 10.92
N LYS A 170 10.54 16.31 11.65
CA LYS A 170 10.19 14.91 11.93
C LYS A 170 9.80 14.15 10.65
N ASN A 171 9.09 14.79 9.72
CA ASN A 171 8.72 14.15 8.45
C ASN A 171 9.96 13.91 7.59
N TRP A 172 10.92 14.84 7.58
CA TRP A 172 12.21 14.66 6.90
C TRP A 172 13.00 13.49 7.45
N ILE A 173 13.10 13.37 8.78
CA ILE A 173 13.73 12.20 9.42
C ILE A 173 13.00 10.91 9.00
N GLY A 174 11.67 10.92 8.96
CA GLY A 174 10.88 9.80 8.50
C GLY A 174 11.18 9.39 7.05
N ILE A 175 11.32 10.35 6.13
CA ILE A 175 11.68 10.06 4.73
C ILE A 175 13.09 9.45 4.65
N SER A 176 14.06 10.00 5.38
CA SER A 176 15.43 9.46 5.41
C SER A 176 15.46 8.03 5.97
N LEU A 177 14.73 7.76 7.06
CA LEU A 177 14.58 6.42 7.63
C LEU A 177 13.90 5.45 6.66
N ALA A 178 12.91 5.90 5.89
CA ALA A 178 12.26 5.08 4.87
C ALA A 178 13.25 4.65 3.79
N MET A 179 14.09 5.56 3.32
CA MET A 179 15.14 5.26 2.34
C MET A 179 16.19 4.29 2.90
N ILE A 180 16.65 4.50 4.14
CA ILE A 180 17.61 3.61 4.81
C ILE A 180 17.01 2.21 5.01
N SER A 181 15.74 2.13 5.39
CA SER A 181 15.02 0.86 5.55
C SER A 181 14.93 0.11 4.22
N ILE A 182 14.54 0.79 3.13
CA ILE A 182 14.49 0.20 1.79
C ILE A 182 15.88 -0.33 1.40
N LEU A 183 16.94 0.46 1.60
CA LEU A 183 18.31 0.03 1.31
C LEU A 183 18.70 -1.22 2.10
N LEU A 184 18.51 -1.21 3.42
CA LEU A 184 18.86 -2.35 4.29
C LEU A 184 18.13 -3.64 3.92
N VAL A 185 16.88 -3.54 3.49
CA VAL A 185 16.06 -4.70 3.12
C VAL A 185 16.36 -5.17 1.69
N THR A 186 16.89 -4.30 0.81
CA THR A 186 17.18 -4.61 -0.61
C THR A 186 18.63 -5.01 -0.88
N THR A 187 19.60 -4.64 -0.03
CA THR A 187 21.02 -5.01 -0.21
C THR A 187 21.37 -6.43 0.24
N LEU A 188 20.38 -7.33 0.25
CA LEU A 188 20.43 -8.75 0.63
C LEU A 188 19.72 -9.56 -0.46
#